data_AF-A0A1X2GVQ0-F1
#
_entry.id   AF-A0A1X2GVQ0-F1
#
_cell.length_a   1.000
_cell.length_b   1.000
_cell.length_c   1.000
_cell.angle_alpha   90.00
_cell.angle_beta   90.00
_cell.angle_gamma   90.00
#
_symmetry.space_group_name_H-M   'P 1'
#
loop_
_entity.id
_entity.type
_entity.pdbx_description
1 polymer ?
#
loop_
_entity_poly.entity_id
_entity_poly.type
_entity_poly.pdbx_seq_one_letter_code
_entity_poly.pdbx_strand_id
1 'polypeptide(L)'
;MADRMEKLKQLKRRRATEVEQGNRRDRNLEFQRSKENPKLEAKLERKREEALRLQEKQQAEDAGEDYERKQFWKYSAESVANWEAKQAKKNSRANEGFTDHTQAAHKKYLKLVSALKPDMTTYNEKKLEAMERALRNGENPEDVRALANDLEYASVQDRPSKEAVDRLVNDVNEQITQRETRSRERKNVRYDDISWINEKNRVFNQKISRFYDKYTKEIKDNLERGTAL
;
A
#
# COMPACT_ATOMS: atom_id res chain seq x y z
N MET A 1 45.51 -47.02 -14.51
CA MET A 1 45.92 -45.65 -14.92
C MET A 1 45.08 -45.08 -16.07
N ALA A 2 44.66 -45.91 -17.04
CA ALA A 2 43.81 -45.49 -18.16
C ALA A 2 42.44 -44.92 -17.72
N ASP A 3 41.70 -45.62 -16.86
CA ASP A 3 40.38 -45.15 -16.36
C ASP A 3 40.41 -43.79 -15.65
N ARG A 4 41.49 -43.51 -14.91
CA ARG A 4 41.70 -42.23 -14.22
C ARG A 4 41.88 -41.10 -15.23
N MET A 5 42.57 -41.36 -16.33
CA MET A 5 42.81 -40.40 -17.41
C MET A 5 41.55 -40.15 -18.26
N GLU A 6 40.74 -41.17 -18.50
CA GLU A 6 39.46 -41.00 -19.20
C GLU A 6 38.44 -40.21 -18.36
N LYS A 7 38.35 -40.50 -17.06
CA LYS A 7 37.52 -39.72 -16.13
C LYS A 7 37.97 -38.25 -16.07
N LEU A 8 39.27 -37.99 -16.14
CA LEU A 8 39.82 -36.63 -16.19
C LEU A 8 39.51 -35.92 -17.53
N LYS A 9 39.53 -36.64 -18.66
CA LYS A 9 39.09 -36.09 -19.96
C LYS A 9 37.59 -35.78 -19.96
N GLN A 10 36.76 -36.63 -19.38
CA GLN A 10 35.32 -36.37 -19.21
C GLN A 10 35.06 -35.15 -18.32
N LEU A 11 35.77 -35.01 -17.21
CA LEU A 11 35.66 -33.84 -16.32
C LEU A 11 36.12 -32.55 -17.03
N LYS A 12 37.19 -32.60 -17.83
CA LYS A 12 37.64 -31.46 -18.64
C LYS A 12 36.60 -31.05 -19.69
N ARG A 13 35.94 -32.02 -20.35
CA ARG A 13 34.85 -31.75 -21.29
C ARG A 13 33.66 -31.11 -20.58
N ARG A 14 33.17 -31.68 -19.48
CA ARG A 14 32.08 -31.11 -18.68
C ARG A 14 32.40 -29.71 -18.16
N ARG A 15 33.64 -29.47 -17.70
CA ARG A 15 34.07 -28.13 -17.28
C ARG A 15 34.00 -27.10 -18.42
N ALA A 16 34.47 -27.47 -19.61
CA ALA A 16 34.48 -26.57 -20.76
C ALA A 16 33.08 -26.31 -21.34
N THR A 17 32.19 -27.31 -21.33
CA THR A 17 30.85 -27.20 -21.94
C THR A 17 29.79 -26.73 -20.96
N GLU A 18 29.66 -27.38 -19.80
CA GLU A 18 28.53 -27.14 -18.89
C GLU A 18 28.88 -26.01 -17.91
N VAL A 19 30.05 -26.07 -17.30
CA VAL A 19 30.42 -25.12 -16.25
C VAL A 19 30.81 -23.77 -16.86
N GLU A 20 31.69 -23.73 -17.84
CA GLU A 20 32.19 -22.46 -18.39
C GLU A 20 31.15 -21.75 -19.26
N GLN A 21 30.41 -22.49 -20.10
CA GLN A 21 29.32 -21.87 -20.88
C GLN A 21 28.11 -21.54 -20.02
N GLY A 22 27.76 -22.38 -19.04
CA GLY A 22 26.70 -22.10 -18.06
C GLY A 22 27.01 -20.83 -17.26
N ASN A 23 28.18 -20.77 -16.62
CA ASN A 23 28.60 -19.61 -15.85
C ASN A 23 28.69 -18.34 -16.70
N ARG A 24 29.16 -18.44 -17.95
CA ARG A 24 29.19 -17.29 -18.87
C ARG A 24 27.78 -16.83 -19.24
N ARG A 25 26.84 -17.76 -19.48
CA ARG A 25 25.43 -17.44 -19.73
C ARG A 25 24.79 -16.79 -18.51
N ASP A 26 24.96 -17.37 -17.33
CA ASP A 26 24.39 -16.85 -16.07
C ASP A 26 24.93 -15.46 -15.75
N ARG A 27 26.24 -15.25 -15.88
CA ARG A 27 26.85 -13.91 -15.73
C ARG A 27 26.28 -12.90 -16.72
N ASN A 28 26.09 -13.31 -17.98
CA ASN A 28 25.51 -12.41 -18.99
C ASN A 28 24.04 -12.11 -18.70
N LEU A 29 23.26 -13.09 -18.22
CA LEU A 29 21.86 -12.90 -17.82
C LEU A 29 21.73 -12.01 -16.59
N GLU A 30 22.60 -12.18 -15.59
CA GLU A 30 22.66 -11.30 -14.42
C GLU A 30 23.04 -9.87 -14.82
N PHE A 31 24.00 -9.71 -15.74
CA PHE A 31 24.37 -8.41 -16.31
C PHE A 31 23.26 -7.78 -17.15
N GLN A 32 22.39 -8.56 -17.79
CA GLN A 32 21.20 -8.06 -18.46
C GLN A 32 20.13 -7.63 -17.44
N ARG A 33 19.84 -8.46 -16.44
CA ARG A 33 18.91 -8.13 -15.35
C ARG A 33 19.32 -6.90 -14.55
N SER A 34 20.62 -6.68 -14.36
CA SER A 34 21.10 -5.48 -13.65
C SER A 34 20.94 -4.19 -14.46
N LYS A 35 20.79 -4.29 -15.79
CA LYS A 35 20.45 -3.16 -16.67
C LYS A 35 18.95 -2.90 -16.77
N GLU A 36 18.12 -3.91 -16.52
CA GLU A 36 16.67 -3.79 -16.51
C GLU A 36 16.24 -3.06 -15.24
N ASN A 37 15.80 -1.81 -15.40
CA ASN A 37 15.18 -1.08 -14.31
C ASN A 37 13.65 -1.17 -14.46
N PRO A 38 12.96 -1.98 -13.62
CA PRO A 38 11.53 -2.21 -13.77
C PRO A 38 10.70 -0.92 -13.64
N LYS A 39 11.21 0.10 -12.95
CA LYS A 39 10.54 1.40 -12.86
C LYS A 39 10.62 2.20 -14.16
N LEU A 40 11.74 2.09 -14.88
CA LEU A 40 11.91 2.76 -16.17
C LEU A 40 11.08 2.05 -17.24
N GLU A 41 11.06 0.72 -17.23
CA GLU A 41 10.25 -0.09 -18.14
C GLU A 41 8.76 0.22 -17.97
N ALA A 42 8.23 0.17 -16.74
CA ALA A 42 6.83 0.54 -16.48
C ALA A 42 6.50 1.98 -16.89
N LYS A 43 7.48 2.91 -16.82
CA LYS A 43 7.29 4.28 -17.31
C LYS A 43 7.25 4.34 -18.84
N LEU A 44 8.07 3.54 -19.52
CA LEU A 44 8.05 3.44 -20.98
C LEU A 44 6.78 2.77 -21.48
N GLU A 45 6.30 1.73 -20.81
CA GLU A 45 5.02 1.08 -21.11
C GLU A 45 3.85 2.06 -21.01
N ARG A 46 3.75 2.83 -19.92
CA ARG A 46 2.72 3.88 -19.79
C ARG A 46 2.76 4.88 -20.93
N LYS A 47 3.96 5.33 -21.34
CA LYS A 47 4.12 6.23 -22.48
C LYS A 47 3.71 5.59 -23.80
N ARG A 48 3.98 4.29 -23.99
CA ARG A 48 3.55 3.54 -25.16
C ARG A 48 2.02 3.40 -25.20
N GLU A 49 1.40 3.08 -24.07
CA GLU A 49 -0.06 3.02 -23.95
C GLU A 49 -0.71 4.39 -24.22
N GLU A 50 -0.17 5.47 -23.66
CA GLU A 50 -0.62 6.83 -23.94
C GLU A 50 -0.49 7.19 -25.42
N ALA A 51 0.64 6.85 -26.05
CA ALA A 51 0.86 7.07 -27.47
C ALA A 51 -0.13 6.26 -28.34
N LEU A 52 -0.38 5.00 -27.99
CA LEU A 52 -1.38 4.17 -28.68
C LEU A 52 -2.79 4.74 -28.54
N ARG A 53 -3.19 5.21 -27.35
CA ARG A 53 -4.50 5.85 -27.15
C ARG A 53 -4.63 7.13 -27.97
N LEU A 54 -3.56 7.94 -28.04
CA LEU A 54 -3.54 9.15 -28.86
C LEU A 54 -3.65 8.81 -30.35
N GLN A 55 -2.95 7.77 -30.79
CA GLN A 55 -3.02 7.29 -32.17
C GLN A 55 -4.41 6.75 -32.52
N GLU A 56 -5.03 5.94 -31.65
CA GLU A 56 -6.41 5.49 -31.85
C GLU A 56 -7.40 6.66 -31.92
N LYS A 57 -7.17 7.71 -31.11
CA LYS A 57 -7.99 8.92 -31.13
C LYS A 57 -7.85 9.66 -32.47
N GLN A 58 -6.62 9.86 -32.94
CA GLN A 58 -6.36 10.48 -34.25
C GLN A 58 -6.99 9.67 -35.38
N GLN A 59 -6.85 8.34 -35.37
CA GLN A 59 -7.47 7.46 -36.36
C GLN A 59 -9.00 7.54 -36.34
N ALA A 60 -9.62 7.69 -35.16
CA ALA A 60 -11.06 7.89 -35.06
C ALA A 60 -11.49 9.26 -35.60
N GLU A 61 -10.74 10.33 -35.29
CA GLU A 61 -10.97 11.67 -35.84
C GLU A 61 -10.83 11.70 -37.36
N ASP A 62 -9.78 11.10 -37.92
CA ASP A 62 -9.54 11.00 -39.36
C ASP A 62 -10.63 10.18 -40.09
N ALA A 63 -11.16 9.15 -39.42
CA ALA A 63 -12.27 8.35 -39.94
C ALA A 63 -13.65 9.03 -39.76
N GLY A 64 -13.73 10.15 -39.03
CA GLY A 64 -14.98 10.81 -38.66
C GLY A 64 -15.83 10.02 -37.65
N GLU A 65 -15.23 9.07 -36.93
CA GLU A 65 -15.89 8.30 -35.85
C GLU A 65 -15.75 9.01 -34.49
N ASP A 66 -16.79 8.90 -33.65
CA ASP A 66 -16.71 9.35 -32.25
C ASP A 66 -15.89 8.34 -31.41
N TYR A 67 -14.67 8.74 -31.03
CA TYR A 67 -13.77 7.92 -30.22
C TYR A 67 -14.39 7.49 -28.89
N GLU A 68 -15.14 8.38 -28.22
CA GLU A 68 -15.72 8.07 -26.90
C GLU A 68 -16.78 6.98 -27.02
N ARG A 69 -17.66 7.09 -28.03
CA ARG A 69 -18.66 6.07 -28.35
C ARG A 69 -18.04 4.70 -28.59
N LYS A 70 -16.95 4.64 -29.36
CA LYS A 70 -16.20 3.40 -29.63
C LYS A 70 -15.59 2.79 -28.37
N GLN A 71 -15.14 3.60 -27.42
CA GLN A 71 -14.64 3.11 -26.14
C GLN A 71 -15.78 2.65 -25.22
N PHE A 72 -16.94 3.33 -25.22
CA PHE A 72 -18.10 2.91 -24.41
C PHE A 72 -18.59 1.50 -24.77
N TRP A 73 -18.48 1.09 -26.03
CA TRP A 73 -18.82 -0.28 -26.45
C TRP A 73 -17.94 -1.36 -25.84
N LYS A 74 -16.74 -1.02 -25.37
CA LYS A 74 -15.84 -1.97 -24.69
C LYS A 74 -16.28 -2.24 -23.24
N TYR A 75 -17.14 -1.41 -22.66
CA TYR A 75 -17.58 -1.55 -21.27
C TYR A 75 -19.01 -2.06 -21.19
N SER A 76 -19.22 -3.13 -20.41
CA SER A 76 -20.56 -3.59 -20.04
C SER A 76 -21.15 -2.71 -18.93
N ALA A 77 -22.48 -2.55 -18.91
CA ALA A 77 -23.20 -1.81 -17.86
C ALA A 77 -22.87 -2.34 -16.45
N GLU A 78 -22.74 -3.67 -16.28
CA GLU A 78 -22.35 -4.28 -15.00
C GLU A 78 -20.93 -3.92 -14.59
N SER A 79 -20.00 -3.85 -15.56
CA SER A 79 -18.61 -3.45 -15.29
C SER A 79 -18.54 -2.00 -14.83
N VAL A 80 -19.35 -1.11 -15.44
CA VAL A 80 -19.45 0.29 -15.03
C VAL A 80 -20.02 0.40 -13.62
N ALA A 81 -21.14 -0.28 -13.32
CA ALA A 81 -21.76 -0.27 -11.99
C ALA A 81 -20.80 -0.77 -10.89
N ASN A 82 -20.08 -1.86 -11.14
CA ASN A 82 -19.07 -2.37 -10.22
C ASN A 82 -17.92 -1.38 -10.00
N TRP A 83 -17.50 -0.69 -11.07
CA TRP A 83 -16.46 0.33 -10.98
C TRP A 83 -16.92 1.57 -10.21
N GLU A 84 -18.14 2.05 -10.44
CA GLU A 84 -18.75 3.15 -9.70
C GLU A 84 -18.90 2.82 -8.23
N ALA A 85 -19.38 1.62 -7.89
CA ALA A 85 -19.45 1.14 -6.51
C ALA A 85 -18.07 1.13 -5.84
N LYS A 86 -17.02 0.72 -6.58
CA LYS A 86 -15.63 0.77 -6.10
C LYS A 86 -15.14 2.20 -5.90
N GLN A 87 -15.43 3.13 -6.81
CA GLN A 87 -15.07 4.54 -6.64
C GLN A 87 -15.83 5.19 -5.48
N ALA A 88 -17.13 4.93 -5.32
CA ALA A 88 -17.94 5.41 -4.22
C ALA A 88 -17.38 4.94 -2.86
N LYS A 89 -17.00 3.66 -2.76
CA LYS A 89 -16.33 3.11 -1.57
C LYS A 89 -14.96 3.73 -1.31
N LYS A 90 -14.22 4.09 -2.35
CA LYS A 90 -12.92 4.78 -2.21
C LYS A 90 -13.13 6.22 -1.73
N ASN A 91 -14.10 6.93 -2.30
CA ASN A 91 -14.42 8.31 -1.94
C ASN A 91 -14.95 8.41 -0.51
N SER A 92 -15.82 7.50 -0.07
CA SER A 92 -16.28 7.47 1.33
C SER A 92 -15.17 7.20 2.35
N ARG A 93 -14.09 6.54 1.91
CA ARG A 93 -12.88 6.30 2.72
C ARG A 93 -11.83 7.40 2.57
N ALA A 94 -12.03 8.38 1.69
CA ALA A 94 -11.08 9.46 1.49
C ALA A 94 -10.97 10.34 2.75
N ASN A 95 -9.79 10.93 2.94
CA ASN A 95 -9.54 11.86 4.03
C ASN A 95 -9.87 13.28 3.56
N GLU A 96 -11.11 13.73 3.79
CA GLU A 96 -11.57 15.08 3.45
C GLU A 96 -11.13 16.15 4.45
N GLY A 97 -10.63 15.75 5.62
CA GLY A 97 -10.19 16.66 6.67
C GLY A 97 -10.25 16.01 8.04
N PHE A 98 -9.74 16.72 9.05
CA PHE A 98 -9.98 16.36 10.45
C PHE A 98 -11.28 17.01 10.90
N THR A 99 -12.22 16.20 11.37
CA THR A 99 -13.52 16.62 11.89
C THR A 99 -13.54 16.46 13.41
N ASP A 100 -13.53 15.22 13.88
CA ASP A 100 -13.53 14.86 15.29
C ASP A 100 -12.62 13.65 15.57
N HIS A 101 -12.16 13.53 16.82
CA HIS A 101 -11.36 12.42 17.31
C HIS A 101 -12.12 11.09 17.27
N THR A 102 -13.43 11.08 17.55
CA THR A 102 -14.23 9.84 17.51
C THR A 102 -14.34 9.32 16.07
N GLN A 103 -14.62 10.21 15.12
CA GLN A 103 -14.70 9.87 13.69
C GLN A 103 -13.34 9.40 13.16
N ALA A 104 -12.25 10.05 13.55
CA ALA A 104 -10.90 9.63 13.18
C ALA A 104 -10.55 8.24 13.76
N ALA A 105 -10.92 7.97 15.02
CA ALA A 105 -10.75 6.66 15.65
C ALA A 105 -11.58 5.58 14.96
N HIS A 106 -12.84 5.87 14.61
CA HIS A 106 -13.72 4.96 13.89
C HIS A 106 -13.18 4.63 12.49
N LYS A 107 -12.71 5.63 11.73
CA LYS A 107 -12.05 5.41 10.42
C LYS A 107 -10.80 4.54 10.57
N LYS A 108 -9.98 4.77 11.61
CA LYS A 108 -8.82 3.94 11.93
C LYS A 108 -9.25 2.50 12.23
N TYR A 109 -10.26 2.30 13.07
CA TYR A 109 -10.79 0.99 13.43
C TYR A 109 -11.27 0.22 12.19
N LEU A 110 -12.12 0.83 11.34
CA LEU A 110 -12.57 0.19 10.10
C LEU A 110 -11.41 -0.20 9.17
N LYS A 111 -10.35 0.61 9.12
CA LYS A 111 -9.14 0.28 8.35
C LYS A 111 -8.45 -0.95 8.93
N LEU A 112 -8.25 -1.01 10.25
CA LEU A 112 -7.61 -2.14 10.92
C LEU A 112 -8.44 -3.42 10.78
N VAL A 113 -9.76 -3.35 10.97
CA VAL A 113 -10.68 -4.48 10.75
C VAL A 113 -10.62 -4.96 9.31
N SER A 114 -10.55 -4.05 8.33
CA SER A 114 -10.42 -4.44 6.93
C SER A 114 -9.06 -5.08 6.57
N ALA A 115 -8.03 -4.84 7.38
CA ALA A 115 -6.70 -5.42 7.19
C ALA A 115 -6.53 -6.75 7.95
N LEU A 116 -7.35 -6.98 8.97
CA LEU A 116 -7.36 -8.20 9.76
C LEU A 116 -7.71 -9.40 8.86
N LYS A 117 -6.88 -10.44 8.91
CA LYS A 117 -7.11 -11.73 8.25
C LYS A 117 -7.26 -12.79 9.33
N PRO A 118 -8.50 -13.18 9.68
CA PRO A 118 -8.74 -14.23 10.66
C PRO A 118 -8.21 -15.57 10.16
N ASP A 119 -7.63 -16.34 11.07
CA ASP A 119 -7.25 -17.72 10.81
C ASP A 119 -8.43 -18.65 11.14
N MET A 120 -9.07 -19.17 10.09
CA MET A 120 -10.31 -19.93 10.23
C MET A 120 -10.07 -21.34 10.76
N THR A 121 -8.87 -21.91 10.59
CA THR A 121 -8.57 -23.28 11.08
C THR A 121 -8.50 -23.29 12.59
N THR A 122 -7.64 -22.43 13.17
CA THR A 122 -7.50 -22.29 14.62
C THR A 122 -8.80 -21.84 15.30
N TYR A 123 -9.61 -21.02 14.62
CA TYR A 123 -10.95 -20.67 15.10
C TYR A 123 -11.87 -21.88 15.19
N ASN A 124 -11.93 -22.71 14.13
CA ASN A 124 -12.77 -23.90 14.10
C ASN A 124 -12.32 -24.97 15.10
N GLU A 125 -11.02 -25.17 15.27
CA GLU A 125 -10.45 -26.07 16.29
C GLU A 125 -10.87 -25.67 17.69
N LYS A 126 -10.65 -24.39 18.07
CA LYS A 126 -11.07 -23.87 19.38
C LYS A 126 -12.58 -23.93 19.57
N LYS A 127 -13.36 -23.67 18.51
CA LYS A 127 -14.81 -23.77 18.55
C LYS A 127 -15.26 -25.21 18.82
N LEU A 128 -14.61 -26.19 18.22
CA LEU A 128 -14.90 -27.61 18.43
C LEU A 128 -14.52 -28.04 19.84
N GLU A 129 -13.34 -27.65 20.34
CA GLU A 129 -12.94 -27.92 21.73
C GLU A 129 -13.92 -27.33 22.76
N ALA A 130 -14.43 -26.13 22.50
CA ALA A 130 -15.44 -25.50 23.36
C ALA A 130 -16.76 -26.28 23.31
N MET A 131 -17.19 -26.72 22.13
CA MET A 131 -18.38 -27.58 21.99
C MET A 131 -18.22 -28.94 22.69
N GLU A 132 -17.05 -29.57 22.61
CA GLU A 132 -16.75 -30.82 23.32
C GLU A 132 -16.77 -30.63 24.84
N ARG A 133 -16.22 -29.52 25.34
CA ARG A 133 -16.27 -29.17 26.77
C ARG A 133 -17.70 -28.95 27.25
N ALA A 134 -18.51 -28.21 26.50
CA ALA A 134 -19.92 -28.00 26.83
C ALA A 134 -20.69 -29.33 26.87
N LEU A 135 -20.47 -30.21 25.89
CA LEU A 135 -21.08 -31.54 25.87
C LEU A 135 -20.66 -32.37 27.09
N ARG A 136 -19.38 -32.30 27.49
CA ARG A 136 -18.87 -32.98 28.69
C ARG A 136 -19.52 -32.46 29.98
N ASN A 137 -19.81 -31.17 30.03
CA ASN A 137 -20.46 -30.51 31.17
C ASN A 137 -21.99 -30.68 31.15
N GLY A 138 -22.56 -31.26 30.10
CA GLY A 138 -24.00 -31.47 29.94
C GLY A 138 -24.76 -30.22 29.47
N GLU A 139 -24.04 -29.24 28.93
CA GLU A 139 -24.58 -27.99 28.40
C GLU A 139 -24.90 -28.13 26.90
N ASN A 140 -25.84 -27.32 26.39
CA ASN A 140 -26.18 -27.36 24.97
C ASN A 140 -25.02 -26.79 24.13
N PRO A 141 -24.56 -27.50 23.08
CA PRO A 141 -23.45 -27.05 22.24
C PRO A 141 -23.78 -25.80 21.41
N GLU A 142 -25.05 -25.42 21.28
CA GLU A 142 -25.47 -24.17 20.62
C GLU A 142 -25.34 -22.94 21.52
N ASP A 143 -25.35 -23.12 22.84
CA ASP A 143 -25.25 -22.05 23.83
C ASP A 143 -23.78 -21.64 24.10
N VAL A 144 -22.80 -22.32 23.49
CA VAL A 144 -21.34 -22.05 23.55
C VAL A 144 -20.93 -20.73 22.87
N ARG A 145 -21.88 -19.85 22.60
CA ARG A 145 -21.56 -18.45 22.31
C ARG A 145 -21.28 -17.79 23.64
N ALA A 146 -19.99 -17.57 23.93
CA ALA A 146 -19.51 -16.78 25.07
C ALA A 146 -20.41 -15.55 25.28
N LEU A 147 -21.36 -15.70 26.20
CA LEU A 147 -22.25 -14.62 26.60
C LEU A 147 -21.42 -13.71 27.50
N ALA A 148 -21.68 -12.41 27.50
CA ALA A 148 -20.90 -11.44 28.27
C ALA A 148 -20.84 -11.70 29.79
N ASN A 149 -21.63 -12.65 30.31
CA ASN A 149 -21.72 -13.02 31.72
C ASN A 149 -21.09 -14.39 32.05
N ASP A 150 -20.50 -15.07 31.07
CA ASP A 150 -19.83 -16.36 31.30
C ASP A 150 -18.41 -16.13 31.85
N LEU A 151 -17.94 -16.94 32.81
CA LEU A 151 -16.61 -16.79 33.42
C LEU A 151 -15.51 -17.43 32.55
N GLU A 152 -15.88 -18.16 31.49
CA GLU A 152 -14.92 -18.89 30.65
C GLU A 152 -13.86 -17.97 30.00
N TYR A 153 -14.19 -16.71 29.72
CA TYR A 153 -13.24 -15.72 29.17
C TYR A 153 -12.08 -15.39 30.11
N ALA A 154 -12.24 -15.61 31.42
CA ALA A 154 -11.24 -15.32 32.45
C ALA A 154 -10.50 -16.58 32.92
N SER A 155 -10.66 -17.71 32.23
CA SER A 155 -10.01 -18.95 32.63
C SER A 155 -8.48 -18.82 32.54
N VAL A 156 -7.78 -19.30 33.57
CA VAL A 156 -6.30 -19.26 33.67
C VAL A 156 -5.62 -20.02 32.52
N GLN A 157 -6.36 -20.90 31.85
CA GLN A 157 -5.87 -21.73 30.75
C GLN A 157 -5.98 -21.05 29.37
N ASP A 158 -6.72 -19.94 29.22
CA ASP A 158 -6.78 -19.21 27.95
C ASP A 158 -5.53 -18.32 27.78
N ARG A 159 -4.41 -18.97 27.54
CA ARG A 159 -3.16 -18.30 27.20
C ARG A 159 -3.02 -18.23 25.68
N PRO A 160 -2.95 -17.03 25.07
CA PRO A 160 -2.74 -16.92 23.64
C PRO A 160 -1.39 -17.53 23.24
N SER A 161 -1.37 -18.16 22.06
CA SER A 161 -0.12 -18.65 21.47
C SER A 161 0.88 -17.50 21.29
N LYS A 162 2.17 -17.80 21.46
CA LYS A 162 3.25 -16.83 21.27
C LYS A 162 3.19 -16.17 19.89
N GLU A 163 2.83 -16.91 18.85
CA GLU A 163 2.67 -16.39 17.50
C GLU A 163 1.53 -15.37 17.38
N ALA A 164 0.45 -15.54 18.15
CA ALA A 164 -0.65 -14.58 18.20
C ALA A 164 -0.21 -13.28 18.89
N VAL A 165 0.61 -13.39 19.94
CA VAL A 165 1.22 -12.24 20.62
C VAL A 165 2.17 -11.50 19.69
N ASP A 166 3.06 -12.22 19.00
CA ASP A 166 4.02 -11.61 18.07
C ASP A 166 3.31 -10.87 16.92
N ARG A 167 2.22 -11.44 16.38
CA ARG A 167 1.36 -10.76 15.38
C ARG A 167 0.78 -9.46 15.91
N LEU A 168 0.27 -9.45 17.14
CA LEU A 168 -0.27 -8.24 17.78
C LEU A 168 0.82 -7.19 17.99
N VAL A 169 2.00 -7.59 18.47
CA VAL A 169 3.12 -6.68 18.68
C VAL A 169 3.56 -6.03 17.37
N ASN A 170 3.64 -6.81 16.28
CA ASN A 170 3.96 -6.29 14.96
C ASN A 170 2.92 -5.26 14.48
N ASP A 171 1.62 -5.55 14.61
CA ASP A 171 0.56 -4.59 14.25
C ASP A 171 0.64 -3.31 15.10
N VAL A 172 0.90 -3.42 16.41
CA VAL A 172 1.08 -2.25 17.28
C VAL A 172 2.28 -1.40 16.83
N ASN A 173 3.41 -2.02 16.49
CA ASN A 173 4.57 -1.31 15.98
C ASN A 173 4.28 -0.63 14.63
N GLU A 174 3.55 -1.28 13.73
CA GLU A 174 3.07 -0.68 12.48
C GLU A 174 2.13 0.52 12.74
N GLN A 175 1.28 0.44 13.75
CA GLN A 175 0.41 1.55 14.14
C GLN A 175 1.20 2.74 14.72
N ILE A 176 2.25 2.48 15.50
CA ILE A 176 3.15 3.51 16.06
C ILE A 176 3.90 4.22 14.92
N THR A 177 4.51 3.46 14.01
CA THR A 177 5.25 4.04 12.87
C THR A 177 4.32 4.84 11.94
N GLN A 178 3.09 4.37 11.70
CA GLN A 178 2.08 5.13 10.95
C GLN A 178 1.68 6.43 11.66
N ARG A 179 1.62 6.44 13.01
CA ARG A 179 1.31 7.64 13.80
C ARG A 179 2.44 8.66 13.70
N GLU A 180 3.69 8.23 13.80
CA GLU A 180 4.87 9.09 13.71
C GLU A 180 5.02 9.71 12.31
N THR A 181 4.83 8.91 11.26
CA THR A 181 4.97 9.35 9.87
C THR A 181 3.76 10.13 9.33
N ARG A 182 2.68 10.28 10.12
CA ARG A 182 1.47 11.01 9.71
C ARG A 182 1.76 12.47 9.39
N SER A 183 2.63 13.12 10.17
CA SER A 183 3.08 14.49 9.91
C SER A 183 4.35 14.42 9.07
N ARG A 184 4.19 14.44 7.75
CA ARG A 184 5.32 14.42 6.83
C ARG A 184 5.99 15.79 6.82
N GLU A 185 7.29 15.82 7.07
CA GLU A 185 8.09 17.01 6.84
C GLU A 185 8.02 17.37 5.35
N ARG A 186 7.56 18.58 5.06
CA ARG A 186 7.65 19.14 3.73
C ARG A 186 9.10 19.57 3.57
N LYS A 187 9.86 18.92 2.66
CA LYS A 187 11.21 19.38 2.30
C LYS A 187 11.12 20.87 2.02
N ASN A 188 11.79 21.68 2.86
CA ASN A 188 11.77 23.14 2.72
C ASN A 188 12.11 23.47 1.27
N VAL A 189 11.20 24.17 0.60
CA VAL A 189 11.42 24.66 -0.76
C VAL A 189 12.62 25.60 -0.65
N ARG A 190 13.77 25.19 -1.21
CA ARG A 190 15.07 25.88 -1.09
C ARG A 190 15.10 27.29 -1.71
N TYR A 191 13.95 27.80 -2.14
CA TYR A 191 13.77 29.00 -2.95
C TYR A 191 12.75 29.98 -2.34
N ASP A 192 12.20 29.71 -1.15
CA ASP A 192 11.35 30.70 -0.46
C ASP A 192 12.24 31.72 0.27
N ASP A 193 11.90 33.01 0.16
CA ASP A 193 12.55 34.08 0.89
C ASP A 193 12.48 33.82 2.41
N ILE A 194 13.65 33.86 3.06
CA ILE A 194 13.78 33.53 4.48
C ILE A 194 13.27 34.71 5.31
N SER A 195 12.01 34.63 5.74
CA SER A 195 11.35 35.62 6.61
C SER A 195 11.53 35.37 8.11
N TRP A 196 12.42 34.46 8.51
CA TRP A 196 12.55 33.99 9.90
C TRP A 196 14.01 33.89 10.36
N ILE A 197 14.24 34.13 11.65
CA ILE A 197 15.57 34.10 12.27
C ILE A 197 15.84 32.77 13.00
N ASN A 198 14.80 32.14 13.57
CA ASN A 198 14.89 30.85 14.25
C ASN A 198 13.75 29.89 13.86
N GLU A 199 13.88 28.61 14.21
CA GLU A 199 12.90 27.57 13.83
C GLU A 199 11.51 27.82 14.44
N LYS A 200 11.45 28.33 15.68
CA LYS A 200 10.18 28.69 16.32
C LYS A 200 9.45 29.80 15.56
N ASN A 201 10.19 30.79 15.06
CA ASN A 201 9.71 31.89 14.24
C ASN A 201 9.26 31.36 12.87
N ARG A 202 9.99 30.43 12.25
CA ARG A 202 9.56 29.76 11.02
C ARG A 202 8.20 29.09 11.16
N VAL A 203 8.01 28.29 12.21
CA VAL A 203 6.74 27.60 12.49
C VAL A 203 5.62 28.61 12.78
N PHE A 204 5.94 29.69 13.50
CA PHE A 204 4.99 30.76 13.78
C PHE A 204 4.56 31.51 12.52
N ASN A 205 5.51 31.94 11.67
CA ASN A 205 5.24 32.56 10.37
C ASN A 205 4.44 31.62 9.47
N GLN A 206 4.75 30.33 9.46
CA GLN A 206 3.98 29.33 8.72
C GLN A 206 2.54 29.22 9.26
N LYS A 207 2.33 29.34 10.58
CA LYS A 207 0.99 29.35 11.17
C LYS A 207 0.22 30.60 10.74
N ILE A 208 0.84 31.78 10.79
CA ILE A 208 0.22 33.04 10.34
C ILE A 208 -0.14 32.95 8.85
N SER A 209 0.80 32.51 8.01
CA SER A 209 0.61 32.36 6.57
C SER A 209 -0.64 31.53 6.23
N ARG A 210 -0.88 30.41 6.92
CA ARG A 210 -2.07 29.57 6.70
C ARG A 210 -3.41 30.30 6.90
N PHE A 211 -3.47 31.30 7.78
CA PHE A 211 -4.71 32.02 8.08
C PHE A 211 -4.82 33.35 7.33
N TYR A 212 -3.71 34.07 7.20
CA TYR A 212 -3.72 35.47 6.75
C TYR A 212 -3.31 35.66 5.29
N ASP A 213 -2.53 34.76 4.67
CA ASP A 213 -2.07 34.94 3.29
C ASP A 213 -3.21 35.10 2.29
N LYS A 214 -4.38 34.49 2.56
CA LYS A 214 -5.58 34.68 1.75
C LYS A 214 -6.03 36.14 1.69
N TYR A 215 -5.84 36.90 2.77
CA TYR A 215 -6.29 38.28 2.91
C TYR A 215 -5.16 39.30 2.68
N THR A 216 -3.91 38.92 2.91
CA THR A 216 -2.75 39.82 2.78
C THR A 216 -1.99 39.66 1.46
N LYS A 217 -2.53 38.88 0.52
CA LYS A 217 -1.90 38.63 -0.78
C LYS A 217 -1.58 39.92 -1.53
N GLU A 218 -2.52 40.86 -1.59
CA GLU A 218 -2.30 42.15 -2.28
C GLU A 218 -1.20 42.98 -1.61
N ILE A 219 -1.16 43.01 -0.27
CA ILE A 219 -0.12 43.71 0.49
C ILE A 219 1.24 43.10 0.21
N LYS A 220 1.32 41.76 0.15
CA LYS A 220 2.55 41.04 -0.16
C LYS A 220 3.03 41.30 -1.58
N ASP A 221 2.14 41.19 -2.56
CA ASP A 221 2.43 41.47 -3.97
C ASP A 221 2.88 42.94 -4.16
N ASN A 222 2.28 43.89 -3.45
CA ASN A 222 2.68 45.31 -3.49
C ASN A 222 4.05 45.56 -2.85
N LEU A 223 4.39 44.81 -1.79
CA LEU A 223 5.71 44.86 -1.17
C LEU A 223 6.78 44.31 -2.12
N GLU A 224 6.50 43.19 -2.78
CA GLU A 224 7.38 42.57 -3.79
C GLU A 224 7.54 43.46 -5.04
N ARG A 225 6.52 44.26 -5.38
CA ARG A 225 6.57 45.25 -6.47
C ARG A 225 7.19 46.60 -6.09
N GLY A 226 7.59 46.82 -4.84
CA GLY A 226 8.26 48.04 -4.41
C GLY A 226 7.33 49.23 -4.11
N THR A 227 6.22 48.98 -3.40
CA THR A 227 5.33 50.02 -2.83
C THR A 227 4.71 50.99 -3.84
N ALA A 228 4.15 50.47 -4.93
CA ALA A 228 3.20 51.24 -5.74
C ALA A 228 1.78 51.00 -5.17
N LEU A 229 1.16 52.08 -4.64
CA LEU A 229 -0.29 52.20 -4.54
C LEU A 229 -0.88 52.44 -5.93
#